data_AF-A0A921BBH2-F1
#
_entry.id   AF-A0A921BBH2-F1
#
_cell.length_a   1.000
_cell.length_b   1.000
_cell.length_c   1.000
_cell.angle_alpha   90.00
_cell.angle_beta   90.00
_cell.angle_gamma   90.00
#
_symmetry.space_group_name_H-M   'P 1'
#
loop_
_entity.id
_entity.type
_entity.pdbx_description
1 polymer ?
#
loop_
_entity_poly.entity_id
_entity_poly.type
_entity_poly.pdbx_seq_one_letter_code
_entity_poly.pdbx_strand_id
1 'polypeptide(L)' 'MATLAPKNIRQVNETTLGISWNDGHESEYPVKILRENCPCANCIDEWSGKKLIAPGSIPDSIFPPT' A
#
# COMPACT_ATOMS: atom_id res chain seq x y z
N MET A 1 8.94 -25.44 -2.17
CA MET A 1 8.17 -24.31 -2.73
C MET A 1 8.85 -23.04 -2.28
N ALA A 2 9.21 -22.13 -3.18
CA ALA A 2 9.86 -20.89 -2.80
C ALA A 2 8.83 -19.90 -2.22
N THR A 3 9.17 -19.23 -1.12
CA THR A 3 8.34 -18.16 -0.55
C THR A 3 8.36 -16.95 -1.47
N LEU A 4 7.18 -16.44 -1.85
CA LEU A 4 7.07 -15.18 -2.59
C LEU A 4 7.52 -14.02 -1.69
N ALA A 5 8.47 -13.23 -2.18
CA ALA A 5 9.02 -12.11 -1.46
C ALA A 5 9.25 -10.92 -2.41
N PRO A 6 8.99 -9.69 -1.95
CA PRO A 6 9.34 -8.50 -2.72
C PRO A 6 10.86 -8.39 -2.81
N LYS A 7 11.38 -8.20 -4.02
CA LYS A 7 12.81 -7.96 -4.31
C LYS A 7 13.12 -6.46 -4.36
N ASN A 8 12.20 -5.65 -4.86
CA ASN A 8 12.36 -4.20 -4.96
C ASN A 8 11.01 -3.50 -4.80
N ILE A 9 11.01 -2.34 -4.15
CA ILE A 9 9.88 -1.42 -4.08
C ILE A 9 10.37 -0.09 -4.64
N ARG A 10 9.63 0.47 -5.59
CA ARG A 10 9.98 1.73 -6.27
C ARG A 10 8.77 2.64 -6.38
N GLN A 11 9.01 3.94 -6.39
CA GLN A 11 7.98 4.90 -6.77
C GLN A 11 8.00 5.06 -8.30
N VAL A 12 6.93 4.61 -8.96
CA VAL A 12 6.81 4.65 -10.43
C VAL A 12 6.46 6.07 -10.87
N ASN A 13 5.57 6.72 -10.13
CA ASN A 13 5.22 8.14 -10.25
C ASN A 13 4.67 8.63 -8.90
N GLU A 14 4.20 9.87 -8.83
CA GLU A 14 3.71 10.49 -7.58
C GLU A 14 2.62 9.67 -6.87
N THR A 15 1.74 9.00 -7.61
CA THR A 15 0.57 8.30 -7.08
C THR A 15 0.59 6.78 -7.26
N THR A 16 1.69 6.21 -7.78
CA THR A 16 1.83 4.75 -8.02
C THR A 16 3.13 4.20 -7.43
N LEU A 17 3.01 3.12 -6.65
CA LEU A 17 4.13 2.30 -6.17
C LEU A 17 4.24 1.00 -6.96
N GLY A 18 5.45 0.66 -7.36
CA GLY A 18 5.80 -0.59 -8.04
C GLY A 18 6.51 -1.57 -7.10
N ILE A 19 6.21 -2.85 -7.23
CA ILE A 19 6.89 -3.95 -6.54
C ILE A 19 7.37 -4.96 -7.58
N SER A 20 8.66 -5.29 -7.53
CA SER A 20 9.22 -6.41 -8.28
C SER A 20 9.39 -7.59 -7.33
N TRP A 21 8.89 -8.76 -7.72
CA TRP A 21 8.87 -9.97 -6.91
C TRP A 21 10.01 -10.93 -7.28
N ASN A 22 10.34 -11.88 -6.40
CA ASN A 22 11.41 -12.85 -6.62
C ASN A 22 11.10 -13.93 -7.66
N ASP A 23 9.84 -14.05 -8.09
CA ASP A 23 9.39 -14.90 -9.20
C ASP A 23 9.41 -14.19 -10.56
N GLY A 24 9.82 -12.91 -10.60
CA GLY A 24 9.83 -12.08 -11.80
C GLY A 24 8.52 -11.35 -12.08
N HIS A 25 7.49 -11.52 -11.26
CA HIS A 25 6.27 -10.73 -11.35
C HIS A 25 6.56 -9.25 -11.05
N GLU A 26 5.82 -8.35 -11.70
CA GLU A 26 5.80 -6.93 -11.39
C GLU A 26 4.38 -6.51 -11.05
N SER A 27 4.23 -5.69 -10.03
CA SER A 27 2.93 -5.17 -9.59
C SER A 27 3.00 -3.67 -9.43
N GLU A 28 1.94 -2.99 -9.82
CA GLU A 28 1.75 -1.55 -9.61
C GLU A 28 0.49 -1.32 -8.80
N TYR A 29 0.60 -0.48 -7.77
CA TYR A 29 -0.47 -0.18 -6.83
C TYR A 29 -0.64 1.33 -6.70
N PRO A 30 -1.88 1.84 -6.83
CA PRO A 30 -2.16 3.23 -6.49
C PRO A 30 -1.89 3.47 -5.00
N VAL A 31 -1.16 4.54 -4.69
CA VAL A 31 -0.80 4.95 -3.32
C VAL A 31 -2.05 5.13 -2.46
N LYS A 32 -3.12 5.68 -3.05
CA LYS A 32 -4.42 5.83 -2.38
C LYS A 32 -4.95 4.50 -1.84
N ILE A 33 -4.96 3.45 -2.68
CA ILE A 33 -5.47 2.13 -2.30
C ILE A 33 -4.63 1.52 -1.18
N LEU A 34 -3.31 1.67 -1.25
CA LEU A 34 -2.41 1.23 -0.19
C LEU A 34 -2.71 1.97 1.13
N ARG A 35 -2.94 3.28 1.07
CA ARG A 35 -3.25 4.09 2.26
C ARG A 35 -4.62 3.75 2.86
N GLU A 36 -5.62 3.47 2.03
CA GLU A 36 -6.96 3.02 2.45
C GLU A 36 -6.95 1.65 3.11
N ASN A 37 -5.92 0.84 2.87
CA ASN A 37 -5.72 -0.49 3.45
C ASN A 37 -4.51 -0.55 4.39
N CYS A 38 -4.06 0.61 4.88
CA CYS A 38 -2.94 0.66 5.82
C CYS A 38 -3.27 -0.12 7.10
N PRO A 39 -2.45 -1.10 7.51
CA PRO A 39 -2.72 -1.95 8.67
C PRO A 39 -2.23 -1.35 10.00
N CYS A 40 -1.80 -0.09 10.04
CA CYS A 40 -1.28 0.50 11.27
C CYS A 40 -2.40 0.82 12.26
N ALA A 41 -2.07 0.83 13.56
CA ALA A 41 -3.01 1.13 14.66
C ALA A 41 -3.77 2.48 14.51
N ASN A 42 -3.25 3.41 13.72
CA ASN A 42 -3.92 4.69 13.44
C ASN A 42 -5.04 4.57 12.38
N CYS A 43 -5.04 3.50 11.59
CA CYS A 43 -5.97 3.28 10.49
C CYS A 43 -6.90 2.10 10.73
N ILE A 44 -6.46 1.12 11.50
CA ILE A 44 -7.22 -0.07 11.88
C ILE A 44 -7.10 -0.28 13.38
N ASP A 45 -8.20 -0.66 14.01
CA ASP A 45 -8.17 -1.15 15.39
C ASP A 45 -7.56 -2.56 15.41
N GLU A 46 -6.46 -2.73 16.15
CA GLU A 46 -5.67 -3.97 16.14
C GLU A 46 -6.45 -5.19 16.66
N TRP A 47 -7.45 -4.98 17.52
CA TRP A 47 -8.24 -6.06 18.13
C TRP A 47 -9.46 -6.46 17.32
N SER A 48 -10.17 -5.49 16.75
CA SER A 48 -11.41 -5.74 15.99
C SER A 48 -11.20 -5.82 14.48
N GLY A 49 -10.04 -5.37 13.97
CA GLY A 49 -9.80 -5.25 12.53
C GLY A 49 -10.67 -4.18 11.84
N LYS A 50 -11.36 -3.33 12.61
CA LYS A 50 -12.25 -2.30 12.06
C LYS A 50 -11.43 -1.12 11.56
N LYS A 51 -11.71 -0.65 10.34
CA LYS A 51 -11.15 0.60 9.82
C LYS A 51 -11.60 1.78 10.69
N LEU A 52 -10.63 2.55 11.18
CA LEU A 52 -10.83 3.78 11.94
C LEU A 52 -10.94 5.01 11.03
N ILE A 53 -10.40 4.91 9.81
CA ILE A 53 -10.53 5.96 8.79
C ILE A 53 -11.93 5.96 8.18
N ALA A 54 -12.48 7.15 7.93
CA ALA A 54 -13.74 7.28 7.22
C ALA A 54 -13.60 6.86 5.75
N PRO A 55 -14.56 6.13 5.17
CA PRO A 55 -14.55 5.80 3.75
C PRO A 55 -14.42 7.07 2.89
N GLY A 56 -13.52 7.05 1.91
CA GLY A 56 -13.30 8.20 1.00
C GLY A 56 -12.59 9.40 1.62
N SER A 57 -12.10 9.32 2.86
CA SER A 57 -11.33 10.40 3.51
C SER A 57 -9.92 10.60 2.95
N ILE A 58 -9.41 9.64 2.17
CA ILE A 58 -8.09 9.72 1.55
C ILE A 58 -8.22 10.44 0.19
N PRO A 59 -7.56 11.59 0.00
CA PRO A 59 -7.65 12.35 -1.26
C PRO A 59 -6.91 11.64 -2.40
N ASP A 60 -7.31 11.90 -3.64
CA ASP A 60 -6.66 11.34 -4.83
C ASP A 60 -5.24 11.90 -5.06
N SER A 61 -4.96 13.09 -4.51
CA SER A 61 -3.65 13.73 -4.57
C SER A 61 -2.69 13.26 -3.46
N ILE A 62 -2.94 12.10 -2.85
CA ILE A 62 -2.04 11.55 -1.83
C ILE A 62 -0.79 10.94 -2.48
N PHE A 63 0.37 11.26 -1.93
CA PHE A 63 1.67 10.70 -2.33
C PHE A 63 2.51 10.38 -1.07
N PRO A 64 3.45 9.42 -1.15
CA PRO A 64 4.41 9.18 -0.08
C PRO A 64 5.27 10.42 0.19
N PRO A 65 5.53 10.77 1.46
CA PRO A 65 6.44 11.87 1.78
C PRO A 65 7.87 11.56 1.29
N THR A 66 8.63 12.60 0.96
CA THR A 66 10.03 12.53 0.50
C THR A 66 11.02 12.40 1.64
#